data_AF-A0A945CDK5-F1
#
_entry.id   AF-A0A945CDK5-F1
#
_cell.length_a   1.000
_cell.length_b   1.000
_cell.length_c   1.000
_cell.angle_alpha   90.00
_cell.angle_beta   90.00
_cell.angle_gamma   90.00
#
_symmetry.space_group_name_H-M   'P 1'
#
loop_
_entity.id
_entity.type
_entity.pdbx_description
1 polymer ?
#
loop_
_entity_poly.entity_id
_entity_poly.type
_entity_poly.pdbx_seq_one_letter_code
_entity_poly.pdbx_strand_id
1 'polypeptide(L)'
;MAWERRQHGGLYYTRSRRVGGRVHREYIGGGEWGAAMAAIDEADRSRRESERVRWQEELEKLGKIDLDFEEWDTICVLLMKDALEIAGFHQHHRGEWRRCREEKGEETS
;
A
#
# COMPACT_ATOMS: atom_id res chain seq x y z
N MET A 1 -0.32 -24.66 16.96
CA MET A 1 -0.58 -24.71 18.41
C MET A 1 0.72 -24.42 19.13
N ALA A 2 0.75 -23.38 19.96
CA ALA A 2 1.97 -22.96 20.65
C ALA A 2 2.25 -23.78 21.92
N TRP A 3 1.20 -24.33 22.55
CA TRP A 3 1.31 -25.23 23.69
C TRP A 3 1.54 -26.68 23.25
N GLU A 4 2.54 -27.34 23.84
CA GLU A 4 2.93 -28.71 23.57
C GLU A 4 2.95 -29.52 24.88
N ARG A 5 2.31 -30.70 24.87
CA ARG A 5 2.25 -31.61 26.02
C ARG A 5 3.04 -32.88 25.72
N ARG A 6 3.94 -33.29 26.62
CA ARG A 6 4.74 -34.52 26.46
C ARG A 6 4.21 -35.68 27.31
N GLN A 7 4.46 -36.92 26.86
CA GLN A 7 3.98 -38.15 27.51
C GLN A 7 4.44 -38.32 28.96
N HIS A 8 5.65 -37.87 29.31
CA HIS A 8 6.20 -37.96 30.68
C HIS A 8 5.90 -36.73 31.56
N GLY A 9 4.87 -35.96 31.20
CA GLY A 9 4.40 -34.81 31.97
C GLY A 9 5.06 -33.49 31.56
N GLY A 10 4.29 -32.41 31.66
CA GLY A 10 4.71 -31.05 31.35
C GLY A 10 3.96 -30.45 30.16
N LEU A 11 3.41 -29.25 30.38
CA LEU A 11 2.84 -28.37 29.36
C LEU A 11 3.83 -27.25 29.10
N TYR A 12 4.22 -27.10 27.84
CA TYR A 12 5.27 -26.17 27.44
C TYR A 12 4.78 -25.24 26.33
N TYR A 13 5.10 -23.96 26.48
CA TYR A 13 4.89 -22.95 25.46
C TYR A 13 6.08 -22.96 24.50
N THR A 14 5.76 -23.02 23.21
CA THR A 14 6.69 -22.98 22.09
C THR A 14 6.27 -21.87 21.14
N ARG A 15 7.25 -21.16 20.60
CA ARG A 15 7.02 -20.06 19.65
C ARG A 15 7.63 -20.40 18.31
N SER A 16 6.88 -20.17 17.25
CA SER A 16 7.40 -20.32 15.89
C SER A 16 7.91 -18.99 15.38
N ARG A 17 9.17 -18.95 14.94
CA ARG A 17 9.80 -17.78 14.32
C ARG A 17 10.30 -18.12 12.93
N ARG A 18 10.04 -17.25 11.96
CA ARG A 18 10.59 -17.39 10.61
C ARG A 18 11.97 -16.71 10.56
N VAL A 19 13.01 -17.46 10.24
CA VAL A 19 14.39 -16.97 10.11
C VAL A 19 14.94 -17.51 8.79
N GLY A 20 15.41 -16.63 7.90
CA GLY A 20 15.94 -17.02 6.59
C GLY A 20 14.96 -17.86 5.74
N GLY A 21 13.66 -17.54 5.79
CA GLY A 21 12.62 -18.27 5.05
C GLY A 21 12.17 -19.59 5.67
N ARG A 22 12.87 -20.11 6.69
CA ARG A 22 12.52 -21.36 7.40
C ARG A 22 11.79 -21.06 8.71
N VAL A 23 10.85 -21.92 9.08
CA VAL A 23 10.13 -21.81 10.36
C VAL A 23 10.89 -22.61 11.41
N HIS A 24 11.38 -21.91 12.42
CA HIS A 24 12.03 -22.49 13.60
C HIS A 24 11.06 -22.49 14.78
N ARG A 25 10.97 -23.62 15.48
CA ARG A 25 10.18 -23.75 16.70
C ARG A 25 11.10 -23.65 17.90
N GLU A 26 10.90 -22.61 18.70
CA GLU A 26 11.66 -22.27 19.89
C GLU A 26 10.88 -22.73 21.14
N TYR A 27 11.56 -23.39 22.06
CA TYR A 27 11.01 -23.70 23.38
C TYR A 27 11.15 -22.48 24.29
N ILE A 28 10.04 -21.99 24.84
CA ILE A 28 10.02 -20.77 25.66
C ILE A 28 9.94 -21.11 27.15
N GLY A 29 9.22 -22.16 27.51
CA GLY A 29 9.13 -22.64 28.90
C GLY A 29 7.78 -23.28 29.22
N GLY A 30 7.65 -23.89 30.39
CA GLY A 30 6.40 -24.48 30.88
C GLY A 30 5.80 -23.75 32.07
N GLY A 31 4.66 -24.24 32.56
CA GLY A 31 4.00 -23.72 33.77
C GLY A 31 3.67 -22.23 33.68
N GLU A 32 3.79 -21.52 34.80
CA GLU A 32 3.48 -20.08 34.92
C GLU A 32 4.32 -19.21 33.97
N TRP A 33 5.58 -19.57 33.74
CA TRP A 33 6.45 -18.84 32.82
C TRP A 33 5.96 -18.95 31.37
N GLY A 34 5.61 -20.17 30.93
CA GLY A 34 5.01 -20.37 29.62
C GLY A 34 3.69 -19.62 29.48
N ALA A 35 2.90 -19.54 30.57
CA ALA A 35 1.61 -18.85 30.57
C ALA A 35 1.77 -17.34 30.45
N ALA A 36 2.72 -16.75 31.18
CA ALA A 36 3.07 -15.34 31.07
C ALA A 36 3.53 -14.98 29.64
N MET A 37 4.38 -15.80 29.04
CA MET A 37 4.86 -15.56 27.67
C MET A 37 3.75 -15.71 26.62
N ALA A 38 2.86 -16.68 26.79
CA ALA A 38 1.68 -16.81 25.93
C ALA A 38 0.76 -15.58 26.01
N ALA A 39 0.58 -15.01 27.21
CA ALA A 39 -0.22 -13.80 27.40
C ALA A 39 0.43 -12.57 26.74
N ILE A 40 1.75 -12.43 26.83
CA ILE A 40 2.50 -11.35 26.14
C ILE A 40 2.36 -11.50 24.62
N ASP A 41 2.59 -12.70 24.07
CA ASP A 41 2.47 -12.95 22.64
C ASP A 41 1.04 -12.71 22.11
N GLU A 42 0.02 -12.94 22.93
CA GLU A 42 -1.39 -12.64 22.60
C GLU A 42 -1.66 -11.13 22.59
N ALA A 43 -1.18 -10.40 23.61
CA ALA A 43 -1.29 -8.95 23.66
C ALA A 43 -0.58 -8.28 22.47
N ASP A 44 0.61 -8.75 22.10
CA ASP A 44 1.34 -8.29 20.93
C ASP A 44 0.62 -8.62 19.61
N ARG A 45 -0.11 -9.75 19.54
CA ARG A 45 -0.92 -10.10 18.38
C ARG A 45 -2.11 -9.16 18.25
N SER A 46 -2.84 -8.93 19.34
CA SER A 46 -3.98 -8.02 19.40
C SER A 46 -3.59 -6.60 19.05
N ARG A 47 -2.45 -6.12 19.58
CA ARG A 47 -1.90 -4.81 19.22
C ARG A 47 -1.65 -4.70 17.72
N ARG A 48 -0.92 -5.66 17.13
CA ARG A 48 -0.62 -5.65 15.68
C ARG A 48 -1.88 -5.74 14.82
N GLU A 49 -2.89 -6.48 15.26
CA GLU A 49 -4.18 -6.52 14.56
C GLU A 49 -4.86 -5.16 14.60
N SER A 50 -4.89 -4.50 15.76
CA SER A 50 -5.46 -3.15 15.89
C SER A 50 -4.72 -2.11 15.04
N GLU A 51 -3.40 -2.18 14.97
CA GLU A 51 -2.56 -1.30 14.13
C GLU A 51 -2.83 -1.56 12.65
N ARG A 52 -2.98 -2.83 12.23
CA ARG A 52 -3.33 -3.18 10.85
C ARG A 52 -4.71 -2.69 10.45
N VAL A 53 -5.70 -2.82 11.32
CA VAL A 53 -7.06 -2.32 11.07
C VAL A 53 -7.04 -0.80 10.89
N ARG A 54 -6.39 -0.07 11.81
CA ARG A 54 -6.24 1.39 11.69
C ARG A 54 -5.54 1.80 10.40
N TRP A 55 -4.47 1.11 10.04
CA TRP A 55 -3.75 1.38 8.80
C TRP A 55 -4.62 1.14 7.56
N GLN A 56 -5.42 0.07 7.55
CA GLN A 56 -6.38 -0.18 6.47
C GLN A 56 -7.45 0.91 6.39
N GLU A 57 -8.00 1.34 7.51
CA GLU A 57 -8.97 2.44 7.56
C GLU A 57 -8.37 3.76 7.04
N GLU A 58 -7.11 4.05 7.34
CA GLU A 58 -6.40 5.22 6.81
C GLU A 58 -6.20 5.13 5.29
N LEU A 59 -5.78 3.97 4.78
CA LEU A 59 -5.64 3.74 3.34
C LEU A 59 -6.98 3.85 2.61
N GLU A 60 -8.07 3.33 3.18
CA GLU A 60 -9.41 3.46 2.60
C GLU A 60 -9.88 4.91 2.56
N LYS A 61 -9.56 5.72 3.58
CA LYS A 61 -9.87 7.15 3.58
C LYS A 61 -9.11 7.89 2.48
N LEU A 62 -7.81 7.59 2.31
CA LEU A 62 -7.01 8.17 1.23
C LEU A 62 -7.55 7.77 -0.15
N GLY A 63 -7.86 6.48 -0.35
CA GLY A 63 -8.39 5.99 -1.61
C GLY A 63 -9.75 6.61 -2.00
N LYS A 64 -10.61 6.94 -1.02
CA LYS A 64 -11.86 7.66 -1.29
C LYS A 64 -11.60 9.08 -1.78
N ILE A 65 -10.64 9.77 -1.16
CA ILE A 65 -10.24 11.12 -1.61
C ILE A 65 -9.72 11.03 -3.04
N ASP A 66 -8.83 10.09 -3.35
CA ASP A 66 -8.27 9.94 -4.70
C ASP A 66 -9.37 9.69 -5.76
N LEU A 67 -10.34 8.80 -5.47
CA LEU A 67 -11.49 8.54 -6.35
C LEU A 67 -12.32 9.80 -6.62
N ASP A 68 -12.54 10.64 -5.60
CA ASP A 68 -13.28 11.90 -5.77
C ASP A 68 -12.54 12.89 -6.70
N PHE A 69 -11.22 12.77 -6.83
CA PHE A 69 -10.40 13.65 -7.68
C PHE A 69 -10.20 13.14 -9.11
N GLU A 70 -10.44 11.86 -9.42
CA GLU A 70 -10.23 11.30 -10.77
C GLU A 70 -11.09 11.99 -11.84
N GLU A 71 -12.34 12.32 -11.51
CA GLU A 71 -13.23 13.05 -12.42
C GLU A 71 -12.70 14.47 -12.69
N TRP A 72 -12.25 15.16 -11.63
CA TRP A 72 -11.67 16.50 -11.74
C TRP A 72 -10.36 16.52 -12.52
N ASP A 73 -9.49 15.52 -12.32
CA ASP A 73 -8.24 15.39 -13.07
C ASP A 73 -8.54 15.21 -14.56
N THR A 74 -9.51 14.36 -14.88
CA THR A 74 -9.97 14.16 -16.26
C THR A 74 -10.46 15.46 -16.89
N ILE A 75 -11.32 16.22 -16.19
CA ILE A 75 -11.84 17.51 -16.66
C ILE A 75 -10.69 18.52 -16.85
N CYS A 76 -9.76 18.61 -15.89
CA CYS A 76 -8.61 19.52 -15.99
C CYS A 76 -7.73 19.20 -17.19
N VAL A 77 -7.44 17.91 -17.43
CA VAL A 77 -6.65 17.46 -18.58
C VAL A 77 -7.34 17.79 -19.90
N LEU A 78 -8.66 17.60 -20.00
CA LEU A 78 -9.43 17.95 -21.19
C LEU A 78 -9.43 19.46 -21.45
N LEU A 79 -9.72 20.28 -20.43
CA LEU A 79 -9.70 21.74 -20.55
C LEU A 79 -8.31 22.26 -20.94
N MET A 80 -7.24 21.70 -20.37
CA MET A 80 -5.87 22.03 -20.75
C MET A 80 -5.59 21.69 -22.22
N LYS A 81 -6.03 20.51 -22.69
CA LYS A 81 -5.88 20.09 -24.10
C LYS A 81 -6.57 21.05 -25.04
N ASP A 82 -7.84 21.35 -24.79
CA ASP A 82 -8.64 22.28 -25.60
C ASP A 82 -8.01 23.67 -25.64
N ALA A 83 -7.54 24.18 -24.49
CA ALA A 83 -6.89 25.49 -24.42
C ALA A 83 -5.58 25.53 -25.24
N LEU A 84 -4.79 24.47 -25.19
CA LEU A 84 -3.55 24.36 -25.97
C LEU A 84 -3.84 24.25 -27.48
N GLU A 85 -4.85 23.49 -27.87
CA GLU A 85 -5.29 23.39 -29.27
C GLU A 85 -5.79 24.73 -29.82
N ILE A 86 -6.62 25.46 -29.06
CA ILE A 86 -7.08 26.82 -29.41
C ILE A 86 -5.89 27.78 -29.54
N ALA A 87 -4.86 27.64 -28.71
CA ALA A 87 -3.63 28.41 -28.79
C ALA A 87 -2.70 28.00 -29.96
N GLY A 88 -3.11 27.04 -30.80
CA GLY A 88 -2.38 26.57 -31.96
C GLY A 88 -1.26 25.58 -31.63
N PHE A 89 -1.32 24.91 -30.48
CA PHE A 89 -0.43 23.81 -30.14
C PHE A 89 -1.09 22.46 -30.49
N HIS A 90 -0.28 21.48 -30.83
CA HIS A 90 -0.72 20.10 -30.99
C HIS A 90 0.19 19.16 -30.20
N GLN A 91 -0.37 18.06 -29.72
CA GLN A 91 0.39 17.04 -29.01
C GLN A 91 0.99 16.04 -30.01
N HIS A 92 2.31 15.87 -30.00
CA HIS A 92 2.99 14.83 -30.76
C HIS A 92 2.71 13.44 -30.15
N HIS A 93 2.80 12.37 -30.93
CA HIS A 93 2.44 11.00 -30.49
C HIS A 93 3.20 10.47 -29.25
N ARG A 94 4.24 11.19 -28.79
CA ARG A 94 5.04 10.87 -27.59
C ARG A 94 5.00 11.95 -26.51
N GLY A 95 3.96 12.80 -26.50
CA GLY A 95 3.61 13.62 -25.34
C GLY A 95 4.04 15.07 -25.37
N GLU A 96 5.04 15.45 -26.18
CA GLU A 96 5.44 16.86 -26.32
C GLU A 96 4.39 17.68 -27.09
N TRP A 97 4.04 18.85 -26.57
CA TRP A 97 3.22 19.85 -27.28
C TRP A 97 4.10 20.75 -28.13
N ARG A 98 3.70 21.03 -29.37
CA ARG A 98 4.42 21.95 -30.26
C ARG A 98 3.46 22.93 -30.91
N ARG A 99 3.90 24.18 -31.01
CA ARG A 99 3.16 25.23 -31.72
C ARG A 99 3.19 24.96 -33.22
N CYS A 100 2.04 25.01 -33.87
CA CYS A 100 1.96 25.03 -35.32
C CYS A 100 2.73 26.25 -35.84
N ARG A 101 3.56 26.04 -36.85
CA ARG A 101 4.18 27.15 -37.56
C ARG A 101 3.08 27.79 -38.40
N GLU A 102 2.85 29.09 -38.25
CA GLU A 102 2.11 29.84 -39.26
C GLU A 102 2.84 29.63 -40.59
N GLU A 103 2.15 29.06 -41.58
CA GLU A 103 2.60 29.16 -42.96
C GLU A 103 2.71 30.66 -43.24
N LYS A 104 3.94 31.15 -43.42
CA LYS A 104 4.16 32.46 -44.02
C LYS A 104 3.41 32.44 -45.34
N GLY A 105 2.32 33.20 -45.41
CA GLY A 105 1.61 33.45 -46.65
C GLY A 105 2.62 33.79 -47.73
N GLU A 106 2.51 33.06 -48.85
CA GLU A 106 3.14 33.39 -50.11
C GLU A 106 2.69 34.80 -50.51
N GLU A 107 3.46 35.82 -50.13
CA GLU A 107 3.48 37.08 -50.87
C GLU A 107 4.36 36.85 -52.11
N THR A 108 3.73 36.29 -53.15
CA THR A 108 4.25 36.37 -54.52
C THR A 108 3.29 37.19 -55.38
N SER A 109 3.85 38.29 -55.91
CA SER A 109 3.35 39.21 -56.97
C SER A 109 2.44 40.36 -56.55
#